data_AF-R6H5D2-F1
#
_entry.id   AF-R6H5D2-F1
#
_cell.length_a   1.000
_cell.length_b   1.000
_cell.length_c   1.000
_cell.angle_alpha   90.00
_cell.angle_beta   90.00
_cell.angle_gamma   90.00
#
_symmetry.space_group_name_H-M   'P 1'
#
loop_
_entity.id
_entity.type
_entity.pdbx_description
1 polymer ?
#
loop_
_entity_poly.entity_id
_entity_poly.type
_entity_poly.pdbx_seq_one_letter_code
_entity_poly.pdbx_strand_id
1 'polypeptide(L)'
;MNDTAIKNYCIWARAELLNEVENCMQRYGILEEGAEPDDAQTVGGQALSTQERKQRTQLLEMQARMGHAALRDKAAYTWFNRIIAIRFMELHDYLPSGVRVFCSVDDANAFEPEIVKEALDIDLPGASQEEIVPLVRAGEDEPLFRYLFLAQCNELAECLPAVFEPVGSALELLLPSGLLRKESVVGQLVAQLPWGGEVEGGIGWKAALAGAR
;
A
#
# COMPACT_ATOMS: atom_id res chain seq x y z
N MET A 1 -3.87 22.00 16.54
CA MET A 1 -4.27 21.30 15.29
C MET A 1 -3.54 21.95 14.12
N ASN A 2 -2.54 21.30 13.53
CA ASN A 2 -1.99 21.77 12.25
C ASN A 2 -2.77 21.11 11.10
N ASP A 3 -4.06 21.45 10.99
CA ASP A 3 -4.95 21.00 9.92
C ASP A 3 -4.33 21.26 8.54
N THR A 4 -3.55 22.33 8.44
CA THR A 4 -2.80 22.67 7.25
C THR A 4 -1.76 21.59 6.91
N ALA A 5 -1.03 21.03 7.89
CA ALA A 5 -0.07 19.96 7.63
C ALA A 5 -0.75 18.67 7.16
N ILE A 6 -1.83 18.24 7.84
CA ILE A 6 -2.62 17.06 7.44
C ILE A 6 -3.18 17.26 6.03
N LYS A 7 -3.82 18.41 5.79
CA LYS A 7 -4.39 18.74 4.48
C LYS A 7 -3.33 18.76 3.38
N ASN A 8 -2.18 19.39 3.63
CA ASN A 8 -1.09 19.49 2.67
C ASN A 8 -0.53 18.09 2.34
N TYR A 9 -0.31 17.27 3.37
CA TYR A 9 0.11 15.88 3.18
C TYR A 9 -0.93 15.10 2.34
N CYS A 10 -2.22 15.15 2.68
CA CYS A 10 -3.25 14.41 1.94
C CYS A 10 -3.35 14.84 0.47
N ILE A 11 -3.24 16.15 0.19
CA ILE A 11 -3.25 16.67 -1.18
C ILE A 11 -2.04 16.15 -1.95
N TRP A 12 -0.85 16.25 -1.37
CA TRP A 12 0.38 15.78 -1.99
C TRP A 12 0.37 14.26 -2.19
N ALA A 13 0.05 13.48 -1.16
CA ALA A 13 0.07 12.03 -1.20
C ALA A 13 -0.93 11.46 -2.23
N ARG A 14 -2.08 12.12 -2.41
CA ARG A 14 -3.03 11.74 -3.46
C ARG A 14 -2.46 11.98 -4.86
N ALA A 15 -1.82 13.13 -5.10
CA ALA A 15 -1.18 13.42 -6.38
C ALA A 15 -0.02 12.44 -6.65
N GLU A 16 0.77 12.14 -5.64
CA GLU A 16 1.89 11.20 -5.72
C GLU A 16 1.40 9.77 -6.05
N LEU A 17 0.36 9.30 -5.36
CA LEU A 17 -0.22 7.98 -5.63
C LEU A 17 -0.83 7.88 -7.02
N LEU A 18 -1.45 8.95 -7.54
CA LEU A 18 -1.94 8.95 -8.92
C LEU A 18 -0.81 8.74 -9.92
N ASN A 19 0.32 9.43 -9.73
CA ASN A 19 1.50 9.29 -10.59
C ASN A 19 2.12 7.89 -10.47
N GLU A 20 2.27 7.37 -9.24
CA GLU A 20 2.89 6.05 -9.04
C GLU A 20 2.01 4.90 -9.52
N VAL A 21 0.69 5.01 -9.38
CA VAL A 21 -0.27 4.05 -9.96
C VAL A 21 -0.20 4.09 -11.47
N GLU A 22 -0.16 5.28 -12.08
CA GLU A 22 0.02 5.44 -13.53
C GLU A 22 1.32 4.78 -14.00
N ASN A 23 2.43 4.98 -13.27
CA ASN A 23 3.70 4.31 -13.55
C ASN A 23 3.58 2.78 -13.50
N CYS A 24 2.83 2.25 -12.52
CA CYS A 24 2.55 0.81 -12.45
C CYS A 24 1.69 0.35 -13.65
N MET A 25 0.63 1.09 -13.99
CA MET A 25 -0.22 0.78 -15.14
C MET A 25 0.59 0.70 -16.44
N GLN A 26 1.50 1.66 -16.67
CA GLN A 26 2.40 1.65 -17.81
C GLN A 26 3.36 0.46 -17.80
N ARG A 27 3.98 0.16 -16.64
CA ARG A 27 4.87 -0.99 -16.48
C ARG A 27 4.21 -2.31 -16.86
N TYR A 28 2.93 -2.47 -16.53
CA TYR A 28 2.16 -3.67 -16.83
C TYR A 28 1.30 -3.55 -18.11
N GLY A 29 1.53 -2.52 -18.93
CA GLY A 29 0.93 -2.39 -20.26
C GLY A 29 -0.60 -2.25 -20.19
N ILE A 30 -1.09 -1.61 -19.13
CA ILE A 30 -2.47 -1.22 -18.93
C ILE A 30 -2.57 0.22 -19.43
N LEU A 31 -2.73 0.37 -20.74
CA LEU A 31 -2.66 1.66 -21.45
C LEU A 31 -4.03 2.04 -22.03
N GLU A 32 -4.30 3.34 -22.20
CA GLU A 32 -5.49 3.81 -22.93
C GLU A 32 -5.45 3.40 -24.41
N GLU A 33 -4.27 3.52 -25.03
CA GLU A 33 -4.02 3.18 -26.43
C GLU A 33 -2.72 2.36 -26.54
N GLY A 34 -2.65 1.50 -27.55
CA GLY A 34 -1.44 0.71 -27.81
C GLY A 34 -1.15 -0.37 -26.78
N ALA A 35 -2.16 -0.81 -26.01
CA ALA A 35 -2.02 -1.92 -25.07
C ALA A 35 -1.65 -3.23 -25.81
N GLU A 36 -0.69 -3.96 -25.25
CA GLU A 36 -0.38 -5.31 -25.68
C GLU A 36 -1.58 -6.25 -25.42
N PRO A 37 -1.72 -7.36 -26.17
CA PRO A 37 -2.80 -8.35 -25.98
C PRO A 37 -2.99 -8.74 -24.52
N ASP A 38 -4.21 -9.08 -24.12
CA ASP A 38 -4.56 -9.44 -22.74
C ASP A 38 -3.81 -10.70 -22.24
N ASP A 39 -3.55 -11.63 -23.14
CA ASP A 39 -2.81 -12.89 -22.93
C ASP A 39 -1.29 -12.77 -23.09
N ALA A 40 -0.77 -11.54 -23.23
CA ALA A 40 0.65 -11.28 -23.37
C ALA A 40 1.46 -11.89 -22.22
N GLN A 41 2.47 -12.68 -22.59
CA GLN A 41 3.39 -13.34 -21.66
C GLN A 41 4.50 -12.41 -21.16
N THR A 42 4.74 -11.37 -21.93
CA THR A 42 5.77 -10.36 -21.73
C THR A 42 5.12 -9.02 -21.96
N VAL A 43 5.45 -8.02 -21.14
CA VAL A 43 5.07 -6.63 -21.36
C VAL A 43 6.32 -5.76 -21.28
N GLY A 44 6.54 -4.89 -22.26
CA GLY A 44 7.72 -4.02 -22.26
C GLY A 44 9.07 -4.77 -22.18
N GLY A 45 9.10 -6.02 -22.65
CA GLY A 45 10.29 -6.90 -22.57
C GLY A 45 10.47 -7.66 -21.26
N GLN A 46 9.58 -7.49 -20.27
CA GLN A 46 9.61 -8.23 -19.00
C GLN A 46 8.59 -9.37 -18.99
N ALA A 47 9.03 -10.59 -18.69
CA ALA A 47 8.15 -11.74 -18.55
C ALA A 47 7.28 -11.60 -17.30
N LEU A 48 5.98 -11.85 -17.43
CA LEU A 48 5.04 -11.81 -16.32
C LEU A 48 4.89 -13.21 -15.70
N SER A 49 4.86 -13.27 -14.38
CA SER A 49 4.48 -14.48 -13.64
C SER A 49 3.05 -14.91 -13.94
N THR A 50 2.67 -16.13 -13.54
CA THR A 50 1.29 -16.61 -13.67
C THR A 50 0.30 -15.72 -12.92
N GLN A 51 0.69 -15.24 -11.73
CA GLN A 51 -0.16 -14.38 -10.92
C GLN A 51 -0.30 -12.99 -11.56
N GLU A 52 0.80 -12.38 -12.01
CA GLU A 52 0.76 -11.06 -12.66
C GLU A 52 -0.06 -11.07 -13.94
N ARG A 53 0.00 -12.14 -14.75
CA ARG A 53 -0.86 -12.31 -15.93
C ARG A 53 -2.34 -12.28 -15.55
N LYS A 54 -2.74 -13.06 -14.54
CA LYS A 54 -4.12 -13.11 -14.04
C LYS A 54 -4.58 -11.73 -13.53
N GLN A 55 -3.73 -11.05 -12.77
CA GLN A 55 -4.01 -9.71 -12.24
C GLN A 55 -4.16 -8.69 -13.37
N ARG A 56 -3.27 -8.72 -14.36
CA ARG A 56 -3.30 -7.86 -15.54
C ARG A 56 -4.59 -8.04 -16.34
N THR A 57 -4.99 -9.29 -16.63
CA THR A 57 -6.26 -9.55 -17.34
C THR A 57 -7.44 -8.90 -16.62
N GLN A 58 -7.54 -9.07 -15.30
CA GLN A 58 -8.60 -8.45 -14.50
C GLN A 58 -8.53 -6.91 -14.53
N LEU A 59 -7.34 -6.31 -14.52
CA LEU A 59 -7.18 -4.86 -14.65
C LEU A 59 -7.63 -4.34 -16.01
N LEU A 60 -7.32 -5.06 -17.10
CA LEU A 60 -7.79 -4.70 -18.45
C LEU A 60 -9.31 -4.79 -18.55
N GLU A 61 -9.94 -5.83 -17.97
CA GLU A 61 -11.40 -5.95 -17.87
C GLU A 61 -12.04 -4.83 -17.03
N MET A 62 -11.37 -4.40 -15.95
CA MET A 62 -11.81 -3.25 -15.17
C MET A 62 -11.71 -1.96 -15.98
N GLN A 63 -10.57 -1.73 -16.63
CA GLN A 63 -10.33 -0.57 -17.50
C GLN A 63 -11.39 -0.50 -18.60
N ALA A 64 -11.72 -1.61 -19.26
CA ALA A 64 -12.73 -1.64 -20.31
C ALA A 64 -14.13 -1.23 -19.81
N ARG A 65 -14.43 -1.45 -18.52
CA ARG A 65 -15.74 -1.12 -17.91
C ARG A 65 -15.83 0.30 -17.38
N MET A 66 -14.78 0.81 -16.74
CA MET A 66 -14.82 2.12 -16.05
C MET A 66 -13.98 3.21 -16.71
N GLY A 67 -13.10 2.85 -17.65
CA GLY A 67 -12.10 3.74 -18.22
C GLY A 67 -10.79 3.74 -17.43
N HIS A 68 -9.71 4.09 -18.11
CA HIS A 68 -8.34 4.08 -17.57
C HIS A 68 -8.16 5.07 -16.41
N ALA A 69 -8.54 6.34 -16.61
CA ALA A 69 -8.46 7.35 -15.55
C ALA A 69 -9.25 6.95 -14.29
N ALA A 70 -10.43 6.35 -14.44
CA ALA A 70 -11.23 5.90 -13.30
C ALA A 70 -10.59 4.70 -12.58
N LEU A 71 -9.95 3.78 -13.32
CA LEU A 71 -9.19 2.67 -12.72
C LEU A 71 -7.98 3.19 -11.94
N ARG A 72 -7.22 4.12 -12.50
CA ARG A 72 -6.08 4.78 -11.84
C ARG A 72 -6.53 5.46 -10.54
N ASP A 73 -7.57 6.29 -10.63
CA ASP A 73 -8.10 7.02 -9.48
C ASP A 73 -8.62 6.07 -8.39
N LYS A 74 -9.30 4.99 -8.78
CA LYS A 74 -9.73 3.94 -7.85
C LYS A 74 -8.54 3.29 -7.14
N ALA A 75 -7.51 2.88 -7.88
CA ALA A 75 -6.32 2.24 -7.29
C ALA A 75 -5.57 3.18 -6.35
N ALA A 76 -5.34 4.44 -6.75
CA ALA A 76 -4.68 5.44 -5.92
C ALA A 76 -5.46 5.70 -4.62
N TYR A 77 -6.78 5.84 -4.72
CA TYR A 77 -7.66 6.01 -3.57
C TYR A 77 -7.64 4.80 -2.62
N THR A 78 -7.68 3.58 -3.17
CA THR A 78 -7.58 2.34 -2.39
C THR A 78 -6.28 2.28 -1.61
N TRP A 79 -5.14 2.56 -2.24
CA TRP A 79 -3.84 2.51 -1.57
C TRP A 79 -3.68 3.62 -0.54
N PHE A 80 -4.13 4.84 -0.85
CA PHE A 80 -4.16 5.94 0.12
C PHE A 80 -4.90 5.54 1.39
N ASN A 81 -6.13 5.03 1.25
CA ASN A 81 -6.96 4.67 2.39
C ASN A 81 -6.36 3.55 3.23
N ARG A 82 -5.79 2.51 2.60
CA ARG A 82 -5.18 1.39 3.32
C ARG A 82 -3.94 1.82 4.08
N ILE A 83 -3.10 2.67 3.47
CA ILE A 83 -1.92 3.24 4.13
C ILE A 83 -2.34 4.08 5.35
N ILE A 84 -3.32 4.98 5.20
CA ILE A 84 -3.82 5.80 6.31
C ILE A 84 -4.46 4.95 7.41
N ALA A 85 -5.24 3.93 7.03
CA ALA A 85 -5.89 3.04 7.99
C ALA A 85 -4.87 2.22 8.78
N ILE A 86 -3.86 1.63 8.12
CA ILE A 86 -2.78 0.91 8.80
C ILE A 86 -2.03 1.85 9.75
N ARG A 87 -1.69 3.07 9.32
CA ARG A 87 -1.04 4.06 10.20
C ARG A 87 -1.91 4.40 11.40
N PHE A 88 -3.21 4.57 11.21
CA PHE A 88 -4.13 4.79 12.32
C PHE A 88 -4.14 3.60 13.29
N MET A 89 -4.21 2.39 12.77
CA MET A 89 -4.28 1.17 13.58
C MET A 89 -2.97 0.90 14.34
N GLU A 90 -1.81 1.07 13.70
CA GLU A 90 -0.51 0.85 14.35
C GLU A 90 -0.30 1.84 15.50
N LEU A 91 -0.77 3.08 15.37
CA LEU A 91 -0.60 4.12 16.38
C LEU A 91 -1.52 3.95 17.60
N HIS A 92 -2.59 3.16 17.46
CA HIS A 92 -3.54 2.88 18.53
C HIS A 92 -3.45 1.42 19.02
N ASP A 93 -2.40 0.69 18.62
CA ASP A 93 -2.18 -0.72 18.96
C ASP A 93 -3.39 -1.62 18.58
N TYR A 94 -4.00 -1.33 17.41
CA TYR A 94 -5.16 -2.07 16.89
C TYR A 94 -4.82 -3.10 15.81
N LEU A 95 -3.54 -3.25 15.44
CA LEU A 95 -3.12 -4.29 14.51
C LEU A 95 -3.21 -5.66 15.19
N PRO A 96 -3.87 -6.67 14.57
CA PRO A 96 -4.08 -7.97 15.22
C PRO A 96 -2.77 -8.71 15.57
N SER A 97 -1.75 -8.62 14.71
CA SER A 97 -0.42 -9.20 14.93
C SER A 97 0.37 -8.50 16.04
N GLY A 98 0.00 -7.28 16.41
CA GLY A 98 0.74 -6.41 17.32
C GLY A 98 2.05 -5.84 16.76
N VAL A 99 2.48 -6.25 15.56
CA VAL A 99 3.71 -5.79 14.91
C VAL A 99 3.45 -4.52 14.12
N ARG A 100 4.28 -3.48 14.30
CA ARG A 100 4.11 -2.21 13.60
C ARG A 100 4.53 -2.30 12.14
N VAL A 101 3.73 -1.70 11.26
CA VAL A 101 3.93 -1.84 9.80
C VAL A 101 4.87 -0.76 9.29
N PHE A 102 4.79 0.48 9.78
CA PHE A 102 5.57 1.59 9.24
C PHE A 102 6.63 2.12 10.19
N CYS A 103 6.43 2.00 11.51
CA CYS A 103 7.37 2.54 12.49
C CYS A 103 7.95 1.48 13.44
N SER A 104 8.93 1.92 14.24
CA SER A 104 9.52 1.12 15.32
C SER A 104 8.59 1.05 16.54
N VAL A 105 8.69 -0.01 17.36
CA VAL A 105 8.01 -0.10 18.67
C VAL A 105 8.49 1.01 19.60
N ASP A 106 9.80 1.25 19.62
CA ASP A 106 10.44 2.17 20.56
C ASP A 106 10.19 3.64 20.18
N ASP A 107 9.95 3.92 18.91
CA ASP A 107 9.68 5.26 18.40
C ASP A 107 8.65 5.25 17.26
N ALA A 108 7.43 5.67 17.58
CA ALA A 108 6.31 5.76 16.63
C ALA A 108 6.55 6.79 15.50
N ASN A 109 7.56 7.66 15.63
CA ASN A 109 7.95 8.68 14.66
C ASN A 109 9.19 8.30 13.84
N ALA A 110 9.84 7.20 14.17
CA ALA A 110 10.91 6.64 13.36
C ALA A 110 10.30 5.81 12.22
N PHE A 111 10.56 6.19 10.97
CA PHE A 111 10.18 5.37 9.80
C PHE A 111 11.13 4.18 9.68
N GLU A 112 10.87 3.19 10.53
CA GLU A 112 11.62 1.94 10.63
C GLU A 112 10.63 0.79 10.75
N PRO A 113 10.08 0.29 9.62
CA PRO A 113 9.08 -0.78 9.58
C PRO A 113 9.49 -2.01 10.40
N GLU A 114 8.88 -2.16 11.58
CA GLU A 114 9.15 -3.31 12.45
C GLU A 114 8.77 -4.63 11.77
N ILE A 115 7.71 -4.64 10.98
CA ILE A 115 7.26 -5.80 10.19
C ILE A 115 8.37 -6.43 9.33
N VAL A 116 9.33 -5.63 8.86
CA VAL A 116 10.50 -6.13 8.11
C VAL A 116 11.55 -6.72 9.04
N LYS A 117 11.80 -6.08 10.20
CA LYS A 117 12.78 -6.54 11.20
C LYS A 117 12.36 -7.86 11.84
N GLU A 118 11.08 -7.99 12.17
CA GLU A 118 10.49 -9.15 12.85
C GLU A 118 9.91 -10.19 11.87
N ALA A 119 10.23 -10.10 10.57
CA ALA A 119 9.60 -10.92 9.53
C ALA A 119 9.75 -12.44 9.76
N LEU A 120 10.85 -12.89 10.37
CA LEU A 120 11.06 -14.31 10.64
C LEU A 120 10.22 -14.85 11.81
N ASP A 121 9.81 -13.96 12.72
CA ASP A 121 9.10 -14.31 13.96
C ASP A 121 7.63 -13.88 13.94
N ILE A 122 7.20 -13.14 12.90
CA ILE A 122 5.83 -12.65 12.76
C ILE A 122 4.84 -13.80 12.50
N ASP A 123 3.76 -13.81 13.28
CA ASP A 123 2.57 -14.62 13.04
C ASP A 123 1.51 -13.75 12.34
N LEU A 124 1.63 -13.63 11.01
CA LEU A 124 0.72 -12.84 10.18
C LEU A 124 -0.06 -13.79 9.23
N PRO A 125 -1.39 -13.92 9.40
CA PRO A 125 -2.22 -14.72 8.51
C PRO A 125 -2.03 -14.33 7.04
N GLY A 126 -1.79 -15.34 6.19
CA GLY A 126 -1.56 -15.14 4.76
C GLY A 126 -0.12 -14.83 4.36
N ALA A 127 0.79 -14.64 5.33
CA ALA A 127 2.23 -14.58 5.09
C ALA A 127 2.88 -15.95 5.34
N SER A 128 3.58 -16.50 4.35
CA SER A 128 4.25 -17.79 4.40
C SER A 128 5.74 -17.63 4.65
N GLN A 129 6.29 -18.41 5.57
CA GLN A 129 7.74 -18.49 5.80
C GLN A 129 8.50 -19.00 4.56
N GLU A 130 7.83 -19.71 3.64
CA GLU A 130 8.43 -20.13 2.36
C GLU A 130 8.73 -18.95 1.43
N GLU A 131 7.96 -17.86 1.53
CA GLU A 131 8.19 -16.62 0.78
C GLU A 131 9.08 -15.64 1.55
N ILE A 132 8.90 -15.54 2.88
CA ILE A 132 9.66 -14.61 3.73
C ILE A 132 11.14 -14.98 3.81
N VAL A 133 11.47 -16.24 4.10
CA VAL A 133 12.86 -16.66 4.40
C VAL A 133 13.81 -16.39 3.23
N PRO A 134 13.46 -16.67 1.96
CA PRO A 134 14.30 -16.30 0.82
C PRO A 134 14.56 -14.80 0.72
N LEU A 135 13.54 -13.96 0.90
CA LEU A 135 13.64 -12.50 0.80
C LEU A 135 14.55 -11.92 1.90
N VAL A 136 14.38 -12.39 3.16
CA VAL A 136 15.24 -12.00 4.28
C VAL A 136 16.69 -12.40 4.03
N ARG A 137 16.94 -13.63 3.54
CA ARG A 137 18.30 -14.12 3.25
C ARG A 137 18.96 -13.36 2.10
N ALA A 138 18.18 -12.89 1.14
CA ALA A 138 18.66 -12.10 0.01
C ALA A 138 18.87 -10.61 0.37
N GLY A 139 18.37 -10.14 1.51
CA GLY A 139 18.38 -8.72 1.88
C GLY A 139 17.44 -7.88 1.01
N GLU A 140 16.36 -8.49 0.51
CA GLU A 140 15.37 -7.84 -0.36
C GLU A 140 14.25 -7.20 0.46
N ASP A 141 14.58 -6.14 1.20
CA ASP A 141 13.65 -5.47 2.12
C ASP A 141 12.41 -4.90 1.42
N GLU A 142 12.55 -4.35 0.21
CA GLU A 142 11.43 -3.74 -0.51
C GLU A 142 10.41 -4.78 -1.01
N PRO A 143 10.81 -5.88 -1.67
CA PRO A 143 9.91 -7.02 -1.92
C PRO A 143 9.31 -7.62 -0.64
N LEU A 144 10.11 -7.77 0.42
CA LEU A 144 9.65 -8.30 1.71
C LEU A 144 8.57 -7.42 2.34
N PHE A 145 8.81 -6.11 2.42
CA PHE A 145 7.85 -5.14 2.91
C PHE A 145 6.56 -5.17 2.10
N ARG A 146 6.68 -5.18 0.76
CA ARG A 146 5.51 -5.29 -0.12
C ARG A 146 4.68 -6.54 0.16
N TYR A 147 5.34 -7.69 0.31
CA TYR A 147 4.67 -8.96 0.61
C TYR A 147 3.93 -8.90 1.94
N LEU A 148 4.61 -8.46 3.01
CA LEU A 148 4.04 -8.37 4.35
C LEU A 148 2.94 -7.31 4.46
N PHE A 149 3.08 -6.18 3.77
CA PHE A 149 2.05 -5.14 3.70
C PHE A 149 0.76 -5.67 3.06
N LEU A 150 0.87 -6.47 1.98
CA LEU A 150 -0.28 -7.10 1.35
C LEU A 150 -0.92 -8.16 2.25
N ALA A 151 -0.11 -8.97 2.94
CA ALA A 151 -0.60 -9.91 3.94
C ALA A 151 -1.35 -9.20 5.09
N GLN A 152 -0.82 -8.08 5.58
CA GLN A 152 -1.49 -7.26 6.59
C GLN A 152 -2.82 -6.68 6.09
N CYS A 153 -2.87 -6.20 4.84
CA CYS A 153 -4.12 -5.76 4.23
C CYS A 153 -5.15 -6.90 4.13
N ASN A 154 -4.70 -8.13 3.87
CA ASN A 154 -5.56 -9.30 3.77
C ASN A 154 -6.10 -9.73 5.14
N GLU A 155 -5.27 -9.74 6.19
CA GLU A 155 -5.73 -9.97 7.57
C GLU A 155 -6.80 -8.95 7.97
N LEU A 156 -6.56 -7.66 7.68
CA LEU A 156 -7.50 -6.59 8.00
C LEU A 156 -8.80 -6.63 7.18
N ALA A 157 -8.81 -7.34 6.05
CA ALA A 157 -10.02 -7.51 5.25
C ALA A 157 -11.09 -8.36 5.96
N GLU A 158 -10.68 -9.25 6.87
CA GLU A 158 -11.60 -10.07 7.65
C GLU A 158 -12.36 -9.25 8.70
N CYS A 159 -11.71 -8.24 9.28
CA CYS A 159 -12.28 -7.43 10.37
C CYS A 159 -12.79 -6.05 9.92
N LEU A 160 -12.25 -5.48 8.84
CA LEU A 160 -12.58 -4.14 8.32
C LEU A 160 -12.84 -4.15 6.79
N PRO A 161 -13.81 -4.95 6.30
CA PRO A 161 -14.03 -5.18 4.87
C PRO A 161 -14.43 -3.92 4.08
N ALA A 162 -14.91 -2.87 4.74
CA ALA A 162 -15.27 -1.61 4.09
C ALA A 162 -14.05 -0.76 3.70
N VAL A 163 -12.90 -0.94 4.38
CA VAL A 163 -11.65 -0.19 4.13
C VAL A 163 -10.66 -1.12 3.43
N PHE A 164 -10.57 -2.34 3.94
CA PHE A 164 -9.82 -3.42 3.36
C PHE A 164 -10.82 -4.34 2.68
N GLU A 165 -11.45 -3.86 1.60
CA GLU A 165 -12.03 -4.82 0.64
C GLU A 165 -10.94 -5.88 0.40
N PRO A 166 -11.26 -7.20 0.41
CA PRO A 166 -10.28 -8.25 0.19
C PRO A 166 -9.39 -7.78 -0.94
N VAL A 167 -8.07 -7.74 -0.73
CA VAL A 167 -7.18 -7.11 -1.69
C VAL A 167 -7.56 -7.66 -3.05
N GLY A 168 -8.11 -6.79 -3.90
CA GLY A 168 -8.70 -7.21 -5.15
C GLY A 168 -7.53 -7.60 -6.00
N SER A 169 -7.20 -8.90 -6.04
CA SER A 169 -5.90 -9.44 -6.44
C SER A 169 -5.25 -8.68 -7.61
N ALA A 170 -6.03 -8.27 -8.60
CA ALA A 170 -5.67 -7.34 -9.67
C ALA A 170 -4.94 -6.05 -9.22
N LEU A 171 -5.53 -5.26 -8.30
CA LEU A 171 -5.02 -3.96 -7.84
C LEU A 171 -3.65 -4.06 -7.13
N GLU A 172 -3.26 -5.23 -6.62
CA GLU A 172 -1.91 -5.46 -6.07
C GLU A 172 -0.84 -5.06 -7.09
N LEU A 173 -1.07 -5.37 -8.36
CA LEU A 173 -0.17 -5.01 -9.46
C LEU A 173 0.04 -3.48 -9.56
N LEU A 174 -0.91 -2.70 -9.04
CA LEU A 174 -0.90 -1.23 -9.00
C LEU A 174 -0.51 -0.67 -7.63
N LEU A 175 -0.07 -1.49 -6.67
CA LEU A 175 0.57 -1.00 -5.44
C LEU A 175 1.93 -0.38 -5.81
N PRO A 176 2.17 0.91 -5.52
CA PRO A 176 3.45 1.55 -5.80
C PRO A 176 4.66 0.81 -5.26
N SER A 177 5.78 0.95 -5.96
CA SER A 177 7.08 0.44 -5.53
C SER A 177 7.89 1.49 -4.77
N GLY A 178 8.87 1.05 -3.99
CA GLY A 178 9.77 1.96 -3.28
C GLY A 178 9.08 2.61 -2.07
N LEU A 179 8.19 1.89 -1.40
CA LEU A 179 7.45 2.34 -0.22
C LEU A 179 8.36 2.46 1.01
N LEU A 180 9.55 1.82 1.02
CA LEU A 180 10.54 2.00 2.08
C LEU A 180 11.42 3.24 1.90
N ARG A 181 11.26 3.99 0.80
CA ARG A 181 11.99 5.27 0.61
C ARG A 181 11.44 6.34 1.54
N LYS A 182 12.30 7.23 2.04
CA LYS A 182 11.91 8.36 2.90
C LYS A 182 10.96 9.33 2.18
N GLU A 183 11.14 9.47 0.88
CA GLU A 183 10.34 10.32 0.00
C GLU A 183 9.01 9.68 -0.42
N SER A 184 8.82 8.38 -0.13
CA SER A 184 7.57 7.69 -0.41
C SER A 184 6.41 8.28 0.39
N VAL A 185 5.19 7.97 -0.04
CA VAL A 185 4.00 8.37 0.70
C VAL A 185 3.98 7.85 2.13
N VAL A 186 4.54 6.66 2.40
CA VAL A 186 4.64 6.10 3.76
C VAL A 186 5.72 6.82 4.57
N GLY A 187 6.90 7.04 3.99
CA GLY A 187 7.99 7.77 4.67
C GLY A 187 7.58 9.20 5.03
N GLN A 188 6.93 9.90 4.10
CA GLN A 188 6.38 11.24 4.33
C GLN A 188 5.22 11.23 5.33
N LEU A 189 4.40 10.17 5.36
CA LEU A 189 3.33 10.02 6.35
C LEU A 189 3.89 10.02 7.78
N VAL A 190 4.88 9.17 8.03
CA VAL A 190 5.50 9.05 9.36
C VAL A 190 6.23 10.34 9.74
N ALA A 191 6.92 10.97 8.80
CA ALA A 191 7.69 12.19 9.05
C ALA A 191 6.83 13.44 9.25
N GLN A 192 5.78 13.63 8.44
CA GLN A 192 4.98 14.86 8.46
C GLN A 192 3.85 14.81 9.47
N LEU A 193 3.36 13.61 9.82
CA LEU A 193 2.27 13.40 10.78
C LEU A 193 2.75 12.59 12.01
N PRO A 194 3.63 13.17 12.85
CA PRO A 194 4.16 12.47 14.01
C PRO A 194 3.09 12.22 15.09
N TRP A 195 3.21 11.08 15.76
CA TRP A 195 2.49 10.73 16.96
C TRP A 195 2.98 11.54 18.16
N GLY A 196 2.04 12.00 19.00
CA GLY A 196 2.35 12.59 20.31
C GLY A 196 2.61 14.10 20.38
N GLY A 197 2.46 14.89 19.30
CA GLY A 197 2.43 16.36 19.41
C GLY A 197 1.09 16.84 19.97
N GLU A 198 1.07 17.77 20.95
CA GLU A 198 -0.04 18.52 21.63
C GLU A 198 -1.52 18.03 21.47
N VAL A 199 -1.76 16.75 21.29
CA VAL A 199 -3.08 16.22 20.94
C VAL A 199 -3.27 14.90 21.68
N GLU A 200 -3.57 15.02 22.96
CA GLU A 200 -4.48 14.06 23.59
C GLU A 200 -5.79 14.08 22.78
N GLY A 201 -6.06 12.99 22.06
CA GLY A 201 -7.40 12.69 21.52
C GLY A 201 -7.54 12.85 20.01
N GLY A 202 -7.20 11.80 19.26
CA GLY A 202 -8.02 11.10 18.25
C GLY A 202 -8.83 11.84 17.17
N ILE A 203 -8.86 13.18 17.11
CA ILE A 203 -9.76 13.96 16.24
C ILE A 203 -9.10 14.24 14.88
N GLY A 204 -7.78 14.42 14.81
CA GLY A 204 -7.06 14.69 13.54
C GLY A 204 -7.13 13.54 12.54
N TRP A 205 -7.08 12.30 13.02
CA TRP A 205 -7.24 11.11 12.19
C TRP A 205 -8.66 10.92 11.65
N LYS A 206 -9.70 11.35 12.40
CA LYS A 206 -11.08 11.37 11.89
C LYS A 206 -11.23 12.31 10.69
N ALA A 207 -10.51 13.44 10.66
CA ALA A 207 -10.52 14.35 9.53
C ALA A 207 -9.76 13.79 8.30
N ALA A 208 -8.63 13.11 8.50
CA ALA A 208 -7.91 12.41 7.43
C ALA A 208 -8.77 11.30 6.79
N LEU A 209 -9.51 10.53 7.61
CA LEU A 209 -10.46 9.52 7.14
C LEU A 209 -11.73 10.12 6.51
N ALA A 210 -12.16 11.32 6.92
CA ALA A 210 -13.33 12.01 6.36
C ALA A 210 -13.03 12.71 5.02
N GLY A 211 -11.81 13.19 4.81
CA GLY A 211 -11.35 13.78 3.55
C GLY A 211 -11.17 12.77 2.40
N ALA A 212 -11.38 11.49 2.68
CA ALA A 212 -11.43 10.41 1.70
C ALA A 212 -12.81 10.28 1.00
N ARG A 213 -13.85 11.01 1.42
CA ARG A 213 -15.15 10.98 0.73
C ARG A 213 -15.25 11.98 -0.42
#